data_AF-A0A7K4BIR3-F1
#
_entry.id   AF-A0A7K4BIR3-F1
#
_cell.length_a   1.000
_cell.length_b   1.000
_cell.length_c   1.000
_cell.angle_alpha   90.00
_cell.angle_beta   90.00
_cell.angle_gamma   90.00
#
_symmetry.space_group_name_H-M   'P 1'
#
loop_
_entity.id
_entity.type
_entity.pdbx_description
1 polymer ?
#
loop_
_entity_poly.entity_id
_entity_poly.type
_entity_poly.pdbx_seq_one_letter_code
_entity_poly.pdbx_strand_id
1 'polypeptide(L)'
;MCAAVLYRRLPGEGLDKVIAAFREAAARDPFGTVLIVPTSRLADDIAHCLITGGTPIVGDAVTTLAGFAQRVFEDRAGAGSLITPSGSRIVIADILAARARDLPLLVRGDRPGAGVVDELATLFEVLITRRVDYPAALGELQGEKSAEIALVLDLYLRFLDEHALVDESTLLARAAQWLAGGDRDRIGPVFIYGLYEPVPLERDLILAIRERAPEFHYVIPWADNPAIFVDDGRWIRPDVIDDGSAPPGLLPVRGTVCIAERKDRIDEVRAVAQEIRDLIAGGAPPGDIAVAFPDLLAAMAYVEEVFPDFGIPYTSSRGPALIGSPSVQALLAVLAVPVHGYRREDVVALLNSPYINNGRFPAGSVVDILSREARIVGGMDSWDKKFAILAGRLEAEIAMPDTPEGVRRRHERTLAMIAGVRRGLEDLFADLATLGGAKTITGHLAAYRSLLDRWGCPVMPDAGDPDLLSREGHDRAG
;
A
#
# COMPACT_ATOMS: atom_id res chain seq x y z
N MET A 1 40.74 8.02 10.40
CA MET A 1 39.76 7.78 11.47
C MET A 1 38.54 8.61 11.10
N CYS A 2 37.40 7.96 10.87
CA CYS A 2 36.13 8.61 10.54
C CYS A 2 35.70 9.46 11.75
N ALA A 3 35.39 10.74 11.54
CA ALA A 3 34.89 11.59 12.62
C ALA A 3 33.37 11.43 12.69
N ALA A 4 32.89 10.75 13.73
CA ALA A 4 31.48 10.58 14.03
C ALA A 4 31.02 11.62 15.06
N VAL A 5 30.10 12.50 14.67
CA VAL A 5 29.50 13.51 15.55
C VAL A 5 28.05 13.16 15.82
N LEU A 6 27.71 13.00 17.11
CA LEU A 6 26.35 12.81 17.58
C LEU A 6 25.79 14.14 18.08
N TYR A 7 24.69 14.59 17.51
CA TYR A 7 23.93 15.75 17.96
C TYR A 7 22.67 15.28 18.66
N ARG A 8 22.52 15.64 19.93
CA ARG A 8 21.26 15.46 20.66
C ARG A 8 20.47 16.75 20.62
N ARG A 9 19.24 16.67 20.12
CA ARG A 9 18.37 17.84 19.87
C ARG A 9 16.95 17.51 20.27
N LEU A 10 16.16 18.50 20.64
CA LEU A 10 14.72 18.30 20.81
C LEU A 10 14.08 17.92 19.46
N PRO A 11 12.97 17.16 19.46
CA PRO A 11 12.25 16.85 18.23
C PRO A 11 11.96 18.11 17.40
N GLY A 12 12.34 18.10 16.12
CA GLY A 12 12.16 19.22 15.19
C GLY A 12 13.27 20.28 15.21
N GLU A 13 14.22 20.24 16.16
CA GLU A 13 15.34 21.17 16.16
C GLU A 13 16.49 20.72 15.25
N GLY A 14 17.29 21.67 14.79
CA GLY A 14 18.58 21.42 14.14
C GLY A 14 18.51 21.01 12.66
N LEU A 15 17.32 20.83 12.08
CA LEU A 15 17.16 20.45 10.67
C LEU A 15 17.84 21.44 9.72
N ASP A 16 17.60 22.74 9.88
CA ASP A 16 18.20 23.78 9.03
C ASP A 16 19.74 23.75 9.04
N LYS A 17 20.32 23.45 10.21
CA LYS A 17 21.77 23.34 10.38
C LYS A 17 22.31 22.12 9.64
N VAL A 18 21.59 20.99 9.70
CA VAL A 18 21.95 19.78 8.96
C VAL A 18 21.84 20.01 7.46
N ILE A 19 20.77 20.66 6.99
CA ILE A 19 20.60 20.99 5.57
C ILE A 19 21.73 21.91 5.10
N ALA A 20 22.09 22.93 5.88
CA ALA A 20 23.22 23.80 5.55
C ALA A 20 24.55 23.03 5.46
N ALA A 21 24.85 22.18 6.45
CA ALA A 21 26.06 21.36 6.45
C ALA A 21 26.09 20.35 5.29
N PHE A 22 24.95 19.73 4.98
CA PHE A 22 24.77 18.87 3.81
C PHE A 22 25.06 19.62 2.51
N ARG A 23 24.54 20.85 2.35
CA ARG A 23 24.79 21.67 1.14
C ARG A 23 26.27 21.97 0.96
N GLU A 24 26.98 22.30 2.03
CA GLU A 24 28.42 22.54 2.00
C GLU A 24 29.22 21.29 1.63
N ALA A 25 28.82 20.13 2.17
CA ALA A 25 29.43 18.84 1.84
C ALA A 25 29.14 18.42 0.38
N ALA A 26 27.89 18.54 -0.05
CA ALA A 26 27.44 18.22 -1.41
C ALA A 26 28.11 19.12 -2.46
N ALA A 27 28.46 20.37 -2.12
CA ALA A 27 29.25 21.22 -3.00
C ALA A 27 30.69 20.69 -3.23
N ARG A 28 31.25 19.94 -2.28
CA ARG A 28 32.58 19.31 -2.37
C ARG A 28 32.51 17.93 -3.02
N ASP A 29 31.48 17.16 -2.68
CA ASP A 29 31.24 15.81 -3.20
C ASP A 29 29.74 15.59 -3.55
N PRO A 30 29.30 16.02 -4.74
CA PRO A 30 27.89 15.97 -5.14
C PRO A 30 27.32 14.56 -5.32
N PHE A 31 28.18 13.56 -5.53
CA PHE A 31 27.76 12.18 -5.85
C PHE A 31 27.87 11.24 -4.63
N GLY A 32 28.81 11.53 -3.72
CA GLY A 32 29.03 10.73 -2.52
C GLY A 32 28.29 11.23 -1.28
N THR A 33 27.91 12.50 -1.21
CA THR A 33 27.24 13.07 -0.01
C THR A 33 25.80 12.58 0.09
N VAL A 34 25.39 12.14 1.28
CA VAL A 34 24.05 11.59 1.54
C VAL A 34 23.41 12.20 2.78
N LEU A 35 22.14 12.55 2.69
CA LEU A 35 21.27 12.92 3.80
C LEU A 35 20.17 11.87 3.97
N ILE A 36 20.18 11.18 5.10
CA ILE A 36 19.19 10.17 5.49
C ILE A 36 18.20 10.78 6.48
N VAL A 37 16.91 10.68 6.17
CA VAL A 37 15.80 11.19 7.00
C VAL A 37 14.74 10.10 7.26
N PRO A 38 13.82 10.28 8.22
CA PRO A 38 12.96 9.19 8.67
C PRO A 38 11.84 8.82 7.69
N THR A 39 11.41 9.75 6.85
CA THR A 39 10.27 9.54 5.93
C THR A 39 10.60 10.03 4.53
N SER A 40 10.03 9.36 3.52
CA SER A 40 10.20 9.78 2.13
C SER A 40 9.62 11.17 1.90
N ARG A 41 8.50 11.52 2.57
CA ARG A 41 7.93 12.87 2.51
C ARG A 41 8.92 13.94 2.96
N LEU A 42 9.60 13.75 4.10
CA LEU A 42 10.61 14.71 4.55
C LEU A 42 11.81 14.75 3.58
N ALA A 43 12.17 13.62 2.98
CA ALA A 43 13.23 13.58 1.97
C ALA A 43 12.85 14.41 0.74
N ASP A 44 11.62 14.23 0.24
CA ASP A 44 11.07 14.94 -0.91
C ASP A 44 10.93 16.45 -0.62
N ASP A 45 10.43 16.82 0.56
CA ASP A 45 10.29 18.21 0.98
C ASP A 45 11.67 18.91 1.01
N ILE A 46 12.68 18.26 1.60
CA ILE A 46 14.06 18.79 1.65
C ILE A 46 14.66 18.87 0.25
N ALA A 47 14.51 17.81 -0.56
CA ALA A 47 15.01 17.77 -1.93
C ALA A 47 14.40 18.91 -2.76
N HIS A 48 13.09 19.13 -2.63
CA HIS A 48 12.39 20.23 -3.29
C HIS A 48 12.91 21.60 -2.84
N CYS A 49 13.10 21.81 -1.54
CA CYS A 49 13.68 23.05 -0.99
C CYS A 49 15.11 23.31 -1.52
N LEU A 50 15.91 22.26 -1.67
CA LEU A 50 17.27 22.37 -2.19
C LEU A 50 17.30 22.73 -3.68
N ILE A 51 16.46 22.08 -4.49
CA ILE A 51 16.35 22.34 -5.93
C ILE A 51 15.83 23.76 -6.19
N THR A 52 14.75 24.16 -5.51
CA THR A 52 14.19 25.52 -5.64
C THR A 52 15.15 26.59 -5.13
N GLY A 53 15.95 26.28 -4.11
CA GLY A 53 17.04 27.10 -3.60
C GLY A 53 18.31 27.12 -4.47
N GLY A 54 18.29 26.52 -5.67
CA GLY A 54 19.38 26.54 -6.65
C GLY A 54 20.56 25.63 -6.32
N THR A 55 20.41 24.66 -5.41
CA THR A 55 21.44 23.67 -5.10
C THR A 55 21.24 22.43 -5.98
N PRO A 56 22.17 22.12 -6.90
CA PRO A 56 22.05 20.90 -7.70
C PRO A 56 22.27 19.69 -6.79
N ILE A 57 21.22 18.89 -6.59
CA ILE A 57 21.29 17.58 -5.96
C ILE A 57 21.16 16.50 -7.02
N VAL A 58 21.92 15.42 -6.86
CA VAL A 58 21.93 14.30 -7.81
C VAL A 58 21.12 13.13 -7.24
N GLY A 59 20.08 12.71 -7.96
CA GLY A 59 19.31 11.50 -7.64
C GLY A 59 18.88 11.44 -6.16
N ASP A 60 19.16 10.30 -5.52
CA ASP A 60 18.74 9.96 -4.15
C ASP A 60 19.73 10.48 -3.08
N ALA A 61 20.32 11.65 -3.29
CA ALA A 61 21.23 12.28 -2.32
C ALA A 61 20.52 12.62 -0.99
N VAL A 62 19.21 12.88 -1.04
CA VAL A 62 18.35 13.00 0.14
C VAL A 62 17.36 11.84 0.10
N THR A 63 17.40 10.95 1.09
CA THR A 63 16.69 9.66 1.04
C THR A 63 16.30 9.17 2.43
N THR A 64 15.53 8.10 2.52
CA THR A 64 15.35 7.31 3.75
C THR A 64 16.45 6.27 3.90
N LEU A 65 16.52 5.62 5.06
CA LEU A 65 17.48 4.52 5.29
C LEU A 65 17.21 3.35 4.34
N ALA A 66 15.94 3.02 4.09
CA ALA A 66 15.53 2.02 3.11
C ALA A 66 15.91 2.43 1.68
N GLY A 67 15.68 3.69 1.29
CA GLY A 67 16.08 4.19 -0.02
C GLY A 67 17.61 4.19 -0.22
N PHE A 68 18.38 4.48 0.84
CA PHE A 68 19.84 4.32 0.79
C PHE A 68 20.25 2.86 0.59
N ALA A 69 19.62 1.91 1.29
CA ALA A 69 19.88 0.48 1.11
C ALA A 69 19.53 0.01 -0.31
N GLN A 70 18.43 0.52 -0.88
CA GLN A 70 18.05 0.26 -2.26
C GLN A 70 19.10 0.80 -3.24
N ARG A 71 19.59 2.02 -3.06
CA ARG A 71 20.68 2.59 -3.87
C ARG A 71 21.93 1.71 -3.84
N VAL A 72 22.39 1.32 -2.65
CA VAL A 72 23.54 0.40 -2.49
C VAL A 72 23.29 -0.92 -3.23
N PHE A 73 22.03 -1.37 -3.28
CA PHE A 73 21.66 -2.58 -3.98
C PHE A 73 21.67 -2.43 -5.51
N GLU A 74 21.12 -1.34 -6.03
CA GLU A 74 21.05 -1.04 -7.46
C GLU A 74 22.44 -0.76 -8.07
N ASP A 75 23.34 -0.10 -7.32
CA ASP A 75 24.72 0.16 -7.73
C ASP A 75 25.52 -1.14 -8.01
N ARG A 76 25.04 -2.28 -7.49
CA ARG A 76 25.63 -3.62 -7.68
C ARG A 76 24.84 -4.47 -8.67
N ALA A 77 24.27 -3.82 -9.71
CA ALA A 77 23.49 -4.42 -10.78
C ALA A 77 24.00 -5.81 -11.21
N GLY A 78 23.13 -6.83 -11.04
CA GLY A 78 23.42 -8.23 -11.34
C GLY A 78 23.58 -9.15 -10.12
N ALA A 79 23.62 -8.61 -8.90
CA ALA A 79 23.73 -9.40 -7.67
C ALA A 79 22.38 -9.97 -7.15
N GLY A 80 21.26 -9.54 -7.71
CA GLY A 80 19.93 -10.05 -7.37
C GLY A 80 18.79 -9.21 -7.93
N SER A 81 17.55 -9.54 -7.57
CA SER A 81 16.33 -8.79 -7.92
C SER A 81 15.51 -8.48 -6.68
N LEU A 82 15.02 -7.23 -6.58
CA LEU A 82 14.10 -6.82 -5.52
C LEU A 82 12.69 -7.36 -5.82
N ILE A 83 12.05 -7.98 -4.83
CA ILE A 83 10.65 -8.41 -4.91
C ILE A 83 9.76 -7.47 -4.10
N THR A 84 8.53 -7.28 -4.58
CA THR A 84 7.53 -6.48 -3.90
C THR A 84 6.95 -7.20 -2.67
N PRO A 85 6.28 -6.49 -1.75
CA PRO A 85 5.55 -7.11 -0.65
C PRO A 85 4.49 -8.13 -1.09
N SER A 86 3.92 -7.98 -2.29
CA SER A 86 3.03 -8.99 -2.88
C SER A 86 3.81 -10.21 -3.37
N GLY A 87 5.02 -10.00 -3.91
CA GLY A 87 5.93 -11.07 -4.30
C GLY A 87 6.32 -11.97 -3.13
N SER A 88 6.69 -11.39 -1.98
CA SER A 88 7.03 -12.18 -0.78
C SER A 88 5.85 -13.05 -0.31
N ARG A 89 4.63 -12.50 -0.32
CA ARG A 89 3.39 -13.25 0.00
C ARG A 89 3.13 -14.40 -0.96
N ILE A 90 3.39 -14.23 -2.25
CA ILE A 90 3.27 -15.32 -3.24
C ILE A 90 4.26 -16.44 -2.92
N VAL A 91 5.52 -16.10 -2.62
CA VAL A 91 6.53 -17.09 -2.24
C VAL A 91 6.12 -17.86 -0.98
N ILE A 92 5.65 -17.15 0.06
CA ILE A 92 5.16 -17.79 1.29
C ILE A 92 3.97 -18.71 1.00
N ALA A 93 2.99 -18.26 0.19
CA ALA A 93 1.83 -19.06 -0.18
C ALA A 93 2.23 -20.34 -0.94
N ASP A 94 3.20 -20.25 -1.85
CA ASP A 94 3.72 -21.39 -2.62
C ASP A 94 4.46 -22.38 -1.71
N ILE A 95 5.26 -21.89 -0.75
CA ILE A 95 5.93 -22.74 0.25
C ILE A 95 4.90 -23.51 1.09
N LEU A 96 3.88 -22.82 1.59
CA LEU A 96 2.80 -23.43 2.38
C LEU A 96 2.05 -24.49 1.59
N ALA A 97 1.71 -24.21 0.32
CA ALA A 97 1.04 -25.18 -0.54
C ALA A 97 1.92 -26.40 -0.85
N ALA A 98 3.21 -26.19 -1.15
CA ALA A 98 4.16 -27.25 -1.48
C ALA A 98 4.55 -28.13 -0.28
N ARG A 99 4.38 -27.63 0.95
CA ARG A 99 4.70 -28.33 2.20
C ARG A 99 3.48 -28.53 3.11
N ALA A 100 2.26 -28.48 2.55
CA ALA A 100 1.02 -28.60 3.31
C ALA A 100 0.95 -29.85 4.22
N ARG A 101 1.56 -30.97 3.79
CA ARG A 101 1.62 -32.21 4.58
C ARG A 101 2.52 -32.13 5.80
N ASP A 102 3.57 -31.31 5.73
CA ASP A 102 4.56 -31.12 6.80
C ASP A 102 4.16 -29.97 7.74
N LEU A 103 3.07 -29.25 7.42
CA LEU A 103 2.61 -28.05 8.12
C LEU A 103 1.13 -28.16 8.57
N PRO A 104 0.76 -29.21 9.33
CA PRO A 104 -0.63 -29.45 9.72
C PRO A 104 -1.24 -28.37 10.63
N LEU A 105 -0.42 -27.57 11.33
CA LEU A 105 -0.92 -26.50 12.20
C LEU A 105 -1.10 -25.17 11.46
N LEU A 106 -0.39 -24.96 10.35
CA LEU A 106 -0.50 -23.76 9.51
C LEU A 106 -1.44 -23.93 8.31
N VAL A 107 -1.57 -25.15 7.78
CA VAL A 107 -2.36 -25.43 6.56
C VAL A 107 -3.50 -26.40 6.87
N ARG A 108 -4.74 -25.98 6.57
CA ARG A 108 -5.92 -26.84 6.68
C ARG A 108 -6.36 -27.28 5.28
N GLY A 109 -6.09 -28.55 4.93
CA GLY A 109 -6.38 -29.09 3.60
C GLY A 109 -5.27 -28.77 2.59
N ASP A 110 -5.65 -28.41 1.36
CA ASP A 110 -4.68 -28.20 0.26
C ASP A 110 -4.30 -26.72 0.04
N ARG A 111 -4.81 -25.79 0.85
CA ARG A 111 -4.54 -24.36 0.72
C ARG A 111 -4.31 -23.68 2.07
N PRO A 112 -3.38 -22.70 2.15
CA PRO A 112 -3.22 -21.90 3.35
C PRO A 112 -4.51 -21.11 3.65
N GLY A 113 -4.79 -20.89 4.93
CA GLY A 113 -5.92 -20.05 5.34
C GLY A 113 -5.74 -18.60 4.86
N ALA A 114 -6.85 -17.92 4.57
CA ALA A 114 -6.82 -16.61 3.90
C ALA A 114 -5.99 -15.52 4.63
N GLY A 115 -5.83 -15.60 5.95
CA GLY A 115 -5.00 -14.65 6.72
C GLY A 115 -3.61 -15.15 7.11
N VAL A 116 -3.32 -16.45 6.96
CA VAL A 116 -2.07 -17.05 7.46
C VAL A 116 -0.85 -16.49 6.73
N VAL A 117 -0.97 -16.25 5.43
CA VAL A 117 0.12 -15.70 4.61
C VAL A 117 0.48 -14.28 5.06
N ASP A 118 -0.52 -13.43 5.31
CA ASP A 118 -0.30 -12.05 5.76
C ASP A 118 0.27 -11.99 7.19
N GLU A 119 -0.23 -12.84 8.09
CA GLU A 119 0.29 -12.98 9.45
C GLU A 119 1.76 -13.43 9.44
N LEU A 120 2.10 -14.43 8.62
CA LEU A 120 3.48 -14.92 8.49
C LEU A 120 4.40 -13.88 7.85
N ALA A 121 3.96 -13.19 6.80
CA ALA A 121 4.75 -12.13 6.17
C ALA A 121 5.09 -11.03 7.19
N THR A 122 4.10 -10.59 7.97
CA THR A 122 4.28 -9.59 9.03
C THR A 122 5.22 -10.12 10.13
N LEU A 123 5.04 -11.38 10.55
CA LEU A 123 5.91 -11.99 11.55
C LEU A 123 7.35 -12.09 11.05
N PHE A 124 7.57 -12.54 9.82
CA PHE A 124 8.90 -12.68 9.24
C PHE A 124 9.62 -11.34 9.16
N GLU A 125 8.92 -10.28 8.71
CA GLU A 125 9.45 -8.92 8.72
C GLU A 125 9.94 -8.54 10.13
N VAL A 126 9.13 -8.75 11.17
CA VAL A 126 9.51 -8.45 12.56
C VAL A 126 10.69 -9.30 13.04
N LEU A 127 10.69 -10.62 12.76
CA LEU A 127 11.77 -11.52 13.15
C LEU A 127 13.10 -11.13 12.50
N ILE A 128 13.07 -10.78 11.21
CA ILE A 128 14.25 -10.38 10.42
C ILE A 128 14.76 -9.02 10.90
N THR A 129 13.91 -7.99 10.90
CA THR A 129 14.30 -6.61 11.24
C THR A 129 14.77 -6.46 12.69
N ARG A 130 14.18 -7.22 13.62
CA ARG A 130 14.60 -7.25 15.03
C ARG A 130 15.69 -8.27 15.34
N ARG A 131 16.15 -9.05 14.36
CA ARG A 131 17.15 -10.10 14.52
C ARG A 131 16.80 -11.08 15.64
N VAL A 132 15.55 -11.51 15.69
CA VAL A 132 15.08 -12.46 16.70
C VAL A 132 15.61 -13.85 16.35
N ASP A 133 16.30 -14.48 17.31
CA ASP A 133 16.72 -15.87 17.20
C ASP A 133 15.50 -16.80 17.36
N TYR A 134 14.75 -17.02 16.28
CA TYR A 134 13.51 -17.78 16.29
C TYR A 134 13.75 -19.23 15.84
N PRO A 135 13.18 -20.25 16.52
CA PRO A 135 12.23 -20.18 17.62
C PRO A 135 12.86 -20.11 19.02
N ALA A 136 14.19 -20.15 19.14
CA ALA A 136 14.91 -20.23 20.42
C ALA A 136 14.50 -19.13 21.43
N ALA A 137 14.23 -17.92 20.95
CA ALA A 137 13.79 -16.76 21.72
C ALA A 137 12.48 -16.98 22.49
N LEU A 138 11.68 -17.99 22.13
CA LEU A 138 10.46 -18.34 22.85
C LEU A 138 10.72 -19.11 24.16
N GLY A 139 11.92 -19.67 24.36
CA GLY A 139 12.25 -20.45 25.56
C GLY A 139 11.24 -21.59 25.80
N GLU A 140 10.63 -21.61 26.99
CA GLU A 140 9.62 -22.61 27.40
C GLU A 140 8.30 -22.51 26.61
N LEU A 141 8.06 -21.43 25.85
CA LEU A 141 6.86 -21.26 25.01
C LEU A 141 7.01 -21.91 23.63
N GLN A 142 8.17 -22.50 23.32
CA GLN A 142 8.37 -23.26 22.09
C GLN A 142 7.40 -24.44 22.03
N GLY A 143 6.86 -24.69 20.84
CA GLY A 143 6.03 -25.84 20.55
C GLY A 143 6.02 -26.20 19.08
N GLU A 144 5.14 -27.13 18.71
CA GLU A 144 5.02 -27.64 17.34
C GLU A 144 4.72 -26.51 16.34
N LYS A 145 3.79 -25.60 16.68
CA LYS A 145 3.45 -24.46 15.82
C LYS A 145 4.65 -23.55 15.58
N SER A 146 5.46 -23.27 16.60
CA SER A 146 6.64 -22.41 16.42
C SER A 146 7.71 -23.10 15.57
N ALA A 147 7.83 -24.42 15.65
CA ALA A 147 8.74 -25.20 14.79
C ALA A 147 8.28 -25.18 13.33
N GLU A 148 6.96 -25.31 13.06
CA GLU A 148 6.41 -25.17 11.70
C GLU A 148 6.69 -23.77 11.13
N ILE A 149 6.46 -22.71 11.91
CA ILE A 149 6.75 -21.33 11.49
C ILE A 149 8.25 -21.15 11.19
N ALA A 150 9.12 -21.72 12.02
CA ALA A 150 10.57 -21.65 11.82
C ALA A 150 10.99 -22.35 10.52
N LEU A 151 10.42 -23.52 10.25
CA LEU A 151 10.63 -24.24 9.00
C LEU A 151 10.22 -23.40 7.78
N VAL A 152 9.06 -22.72 7.85
CA VAL A 152 8.60 -21.86 6.75
C VAL A 152 9.53 -20.64 6.59
N LEU A 153 9.99 -20.02 7.67
CA LEU A 153 10.95 -18.92 7.62
C LEU A 153 12.28 -19.34 6.97
N ASP A 154 12.82 -20.50 7.36
CA ASP A 154 14.05 -21.05 6.79
C ASP A 154 13.90 -21.35 5.31
N LEU A 155 12.76 -21.93 4.91
CA LEU A 155 12.44 -22.19 3.50
C LEU A 155 12.29 -20.89 2.72
N TYR A 156 11.69 -19.87 3.31
CA TYR A 156 11.52 -18.55 2.71
C TYR A 156 12.86 -17.87 2.46
N LEU A 157 13.72 -17.76 3.48
CA LEU A 157 15.05 -17.16 3.36
C LEU A 157 15.92 -17.92 2.36
N ARG A 158 15.88 -19.26 2.40
CA ARG A 158 16.60 -20.09 1.43
C ARG A 158 16.11 -19.88 0.01
N PHE A 159 14.80 -19.78 -0.21
CA PHE A 159 14.24 -19.49 -1.52
C PHE A 159 14.73 -18.14 -2.04
N LEU A 160 14.75 -17.11 -1.19
CA LEU A 160 15.30 -15.80 -1.58
C LEU A 160 16.78 -15.92 -1.99
N ASP A 161 17.61 -16.59 -1.19
CA ASP A 161 19.03 -16.77 -1.50
C ASP A 161 19.28 -17.58 -2.78
N GLU A 162 18.58 -18.71 -2.96
CA GLU A 162 18.74 -19.59 -4.14
C GLU A 162 18.34 -18.91 -5.44
N HIS A 163 17.34 -18.02 -5.40
CA HIS A 163 16.86 -17.28 -6.55
C HIS A 163 17.48 -15.89 -6.70
N ALA A 164 18.46 -15.54 -5.85
CA ALA A 164 19.06 -14.19 -5.78
C ALA A 164 17.99 -13.09 -5.67
N LEU A 165 16.96 -13.32 -4.86
CA LEU A 165 15.90 -12.37 -4.56
C LEU A 165 16.18 -11.66 -3.24
N VAL A 166 15.70 -10.43 -3.14
CA VAL A 166 15.75 -9.63 -1.93
C VAL A 166 14.39 -8.97 -1.76
N ASP A 167 13.84 -9.00 -0.55
CA ASP A 167 12.62 -8.29 -0.19
C ASP A 167 12.96 -7.04 0.65
N GLU A 168 11.95 -6.25 1.02
CA GLU A 168 12.16 -5.05 1.85
C GLU A 168 12.83 -5.36 3.20
N SER A 169 12.47 -6.49 3.83
CA SER A 169 12.98 -6.86 5.16
C SER A 169 14.45 -7.32 5.15
N THR A 170 14.89 -7.96 4.07
CA THR A 170 16.24 -8.48 3.87
C THR A 170 17.16 -7.50 3.15
N LEU A 171 16.60 -6.48 2.49
CA LEU A 171 17.35 -5.44 1.79
C LEU A 171 18.37 -4.74 2.70
N LEU A 172 17.95 -4.33 3.89
CA LEU A 172 18.83 -3.69 4.88
C LEU A 172 20.00 -4.59 5.27
N ALA A 173 19.72 -5.88 5.49
CA ALA A 173 20.74 -6.88 5.82
C ALA A 173 21.76 -7.05 4.69
N ARG A 174 21.27 -7.16 3.46
CA ARG A 174 22.11 -7.33 2.26
C ARG A 174 22.98 -6.11 2.02
N ALA A 175 22.40 -4.91 2.12
CA ALA A 175 23.12 -3.65 2.00
C ALA A 175 24.21 -3.53 3.09
N ALA A 176 23.90 -3.82 4.35
CA ALA A 176 24.88 -3.78 5.45
C ALA A 176 26.04 -4.77 5.21
N GLN A 177 25.75 -6.00 4.80
CA GLN A 177 26.77 -7.01 4.48
C GLN A 177 27.67 -6.57 3.33
N TRP A 178 27.10 -5.94 2.31
CA TRP A 178 27.81 -5.44 1.15
C TRP A 178 28.71 -4.26 1.47
N LEU A 179 28.25 -3.35 2.32
CA LEU A 179 29.08 -2.28 2.85
C LEU A 179 30.22 -2.82 3.70
N ALA A 180 30.00 -3.86 4.50
CA ALA A 180 31.06 -4.48 5.31
C ALA A 180 32.14 -5.15 4.45
N GLY A 181 31.76 -5.87 3.39
CA GLY A 181 32.68 -6.70 2.58
C GLY A 181 33.26 -6.06 1.32
N GLY A 182 32.79 -4.90 0.87
CA GLY A 182 33.17 -4.30 -0.42
C GLY A 182 34.39 -3.37 -0.37
N ASP A 183 35.04 -3.18 -1.52
CA ASP A 183 36.18 -2.25 -1.72
C ASP A 183 35.82 -1.09 -2.69
N ARG A 184 34.52 -0.89 -2.98
CA ARG A 184 34.05 -0.05 -4.11
C ARG A 184 32.91 0.95 -3.85
N ASP A 185 32.34 1.00 -2.66
CA ASP A 185 31.30 2.00 -2.38
C ASP A 185 31.98 3.26 -1.84
N ARG A 186 32.21 4.24 -2.72
CA ARG A 186 32.77 5.54 -2.32
C ARG A 186 31.66 6.39 -1.70
N ILE A 187 31.34 6.10 -0.43
CA ILE A 187 30.43 6.89 0.38
C ILE A 187 31.16 8.17 0.79
N GLY A 188 30.58 9.32 0.46
CA GLY A 188 31.04 10.64 0.90
C GLY A 188 30.53 10.96 2.30
N PRO A 189 30.50 12.24 2.69
CA PRO A 189 29.94 12.67 3.97
C PRO A 189 28.48 12.22 4.15
N VAL A 190 28.15 11.66 5.31
CA VAL A 190 26.79 11.18 5.61
C VAL A 190 26.19 11.96 6.77
N PHE A 191 24.95 12.39 6.58
CA PHE A 191 24.12 13.05 7.57
C PHE A 191 22.88 12.20 7.81
N ILE A 192 22.59 11.86 9.06
CA ILE A 192 21.36 11.18 9.46
C ILE A 192 20.59 12.10 10.40
N TYR A 193 19.33 12.37 10.10
CA TYR A 193 18.48 13.24 10.91
C TYR A 193 17.22 12.53 11.38
N GLY A 194 16.92 12.61 12.67
CA GLY A 194 15.60 12.30 13.22
C GLY A 194 15.26 10.82 13.37
N LEU A 195 16.18 9.90 13.01
CA LEU A 195 15.97 8.46 13.25
C LEU A 195 16.07 8.17 14.76
N TYR A 196 14.95 7.76 15.35
CA TYR A 196 14.80 7.47 16.77
C TYR A 196 14.45 6.00 16.98
N GLU A 197 15.15 5.33 17.90
CA GLU A 197 15.03 3.89 18.17
C GLU A 197 15.08 3.00 16.92
N PRO A 198 16.11 3.12 16.06
CA PRO A 198 16.24 2.22 14.90
C PRO A 198 16.29 0.76 15.36
N VAL A 199 15.59 -0.12 14.63
CA VAL A 199 15.57 -1.55 14.94
C VAL A 199 16.97 -2.16 14.77
N PRO A 200 17.28 -3.31 15.40
CA PRO A 200 18.61 -3.93 15.33
C PRO A 200 19.22 -4.00 13.93
N LEU A 201 18.43 -4.37 12.91
CA LEU A 201 18.94 -4.44 11.54
C LEU A 201 19.27 -3.06 10.93
N GLU A 202 18.48 -2.03 11.25
CA GLU A 202 18.77 -0.65 10.85
C GLU A 202 20.05 -0.14 11.51
N ARG A 203 20.26 -0.48 12.79
CA ARG A 203 21.50 -0.15 13.51
C ARG A 203 22.72 -0.78 12.85
N ASP A 204 22.62 -2.04 12.41
CA ASP A 204 23.70 -2.72 11.70
C ASP A 204 24.05 -1.98 10.40
N LEU A 205 23.05 -1.56 9.62
CA LEU A 205 23.27 -0.76 8.42
C LEU A 205 23.88 0.61 8.73
N ILE A 206 23.39 1.32 9.75
CA ILE A 206 23.92 2.63 10.15
C ILE A 206 25.38 2.51 10.60
N LEU A 207 25.72 1.46 11.35
CA LEU A 207 27.11 1.17 11.75
C LEU A 207 27.99 0.85 10.54
N ALA A 208 27.49 0.06 9.59
CA ALA A 208 28.21 -0.22 8.34
C ALA A 208 28.46 1.04 7.51
N ILE A 209 27.50 1.97 7.45
CA ILE A 209 27.65 3.28 6.82
C ILE A 209 28.73 4.11 7.53
N ARG A 210 28.66 4.19 8.87
CA ARG A 210 29.64 4.93 9.69
C ARG A 210 31.07 4.44 9.45
N GLU A 211 31.27 3.14 9.33
CA GLU A 211 32.60 2.56 9.10
C GLU A 211 33.21 2.95 7.74
N ARG A 212 32.39 3.37 6.77
CA ARG A 212 32.82 3.70 5.41
C ARG A 212 32.82 5.20 5.10
N ALA A 213 31.94 5.97 5.74
CA ALA A 213 31.87 7.40 5.52
C ALA A 213 33.14 8.12 6.05
N PRO A 214 33.69 9.12 5.34
CA PRO A 214 34.78 9.96 5.86
C PRO A 214 34.33 10.90 6.99
N GLU A 215 33.09 11.39 6.90
CA GLU A 215 32.43 12.27 7.87
C GLU A 215 31.04 11.69 8.16
N PHE A 216 30.70 11.55 9.44
CA PHE A 216 29.43 10.94 9.85
C PHE A 216 28.74 11.81 10.91
N HIS A 217 27.57 12.33 10.57
CA HIS A 217 26.78 13.20 11.44
C HIS A 217 25.44 12.54 11.74
N TYR A 218 25.13 12.35 13.02
CA TYR A 218 23.86 11.75 13.44
C TYR A 218 23.12 12.68 14.38
N VAL A 219 21.91 13.11 14.01
CA VAL A 219 21.04 13.91 14.86
C VAL A 219 19.93 13.04 15.40
N ILE A 220 19.96 12.81 16.71
CA ILE A 220 18.94 12.03 17.42
C ILE A 220 17.97 12.95 18.16
N PRO A 221 16.64 12.73 18.06
CA PRO A 221 15.68 13.35 18.96
C PRO A 221 15.92 12.87 20.39
N TRP A 222 16.23 13.79 21.30
CA TRP A 222 16.55 13.46 22.69
C TRP A 222 16.24 14.62 23.64
N ALA A 223 15.78 14.28 24.83
CA ALA A 223 15.69 15.17 25.99
C ALA A 223 15.94 14.37 27.28
N ASP A 224 16.16 15.07 28.40
CA ASP A 224 16.30 14.46 29.72
C ASP A 224 14.95 13.98 30.30
N ASN A 225 14.32 13.05 29.59
CA ASN A 225 13.12 12.35 30.03
C ASN A 225 13.20 10.88 29.59
N PRO A 226 13.69 9.98 30.47
CA PRO A 226 13.89 8.57 30.12
C PRO A 226 12.59 7.80 29.87
N ALA A 227 11.42 8.37 30.19
CA ALA A 227 10.13 7.77 29.87
C ALA A 227 9.75 7.94 28.39
N ILE A 228 10.36 8.91 27.71
CA ILE A 228 10.09 9.25 26.30
C ILE A 228 11.32 8.97 25.43
N PHE A 229 12.52 9.31 25.92
CA PHE A 229 13.77 9.21 25.18
C PHE A 229 14.69 8.13 25.79
N VAL A 230 14.45 6.87 25.42
CA VAL A 230 15.26 5.73 25.88
C VAL A 230 16.51 5.49 25.04
N ASP A 231 16.52 5.94 23.78
CA ASP A 231 17.72 5.89 22.92
C ASP A 231 18.48 7.22 23.01
N ASP A 232 19.73 7.15 23.48
CA ASP A 232 20.62 8.30 23.61
C ASP A 232 21.71 8.35 22.51
N GLY A 233 21.63 7.45 21.52
CA GLY A 233 22.53 7.38 20.37
C GLY A 233 23.94 6.86 20.65
N ARG A 234 24.28 6.47 21.89
CA ARG A 234 25.65 6.02 22.24
C ARG A 234 26.09 4.76 21.51
N TRP A 235 25.15 3.94 21.05
CA TRP A 235 25.43 2.72 20.29
C TRP A 235 26.19 3.00 18.97
N ILE A 236 26.12 4.23 18.45
CA ILE A 236 26.86 4.70 17.27
C ILE A 236 28.37 4.83 17.54
N ARG A 237 28.79 4.90 18.81
CA ARG A 237 30.19 5.15 19.23
C ARG A 237 30.72 6.47 18.65
N PRO A 238 30.10 7.63 18.97
CA PRO A 238 30.54 8.92 18.47
C PRO A 238 31.89 9.34 19.04
N ASP A 239 32.67 10.07 18.25
CA ASP A 239 33.91 10.72 18.70
C ASP A 239 33.63 12.03 19.42
N VAL A 240 32.56 12.73 19.02
CA VAL A 240 32.09 13.99 19.61
C VAL A 240 30.60 13.90 19.88
N ILE A 241 30.18 14.32 21.07
CA ILE A 241 28.77 14.47 21.44
C ILE A 241 28.48 15.95 21.64
N ASP A 242 27.48 16.46 20.93
CA ASP A 242 26.94 17.80 21.06
C ASP A 242 25.50 17.70 21.59
N ASP A 243 25.34 17.93 22.89
CA ASP A 243 24.04 17.89 23.59
C ASP A 243 23.20 19.17 23.39
N GLY A 244 23.69 20.13 22.61
CA GLY A 244 23.04 21.43 22.43
C GLY A 244 23.19 22.33 23.66
N SER A 245 22.60 23.52 23.60
CA SER A 245 22.71 24.54 24.65
C SER A 245 21.44 24.72 25.50
N ALA A 246 20.39 23.93 25.26
CA ALA A 246 19.11 24.11 25.95
C ALA A 246 19.07 23.32 27.27
N PRO A 247 18.66 23.94 28.40
CA PRO A 247 18.58 23.24 29.67
C PRO A 247 17.50 22.14 29.63
N PRO A 248 17.74 21.01 30.34
CA PRO A 248 16.77 19.93 30.47
C PRO A 248 15.57 20.41 31.27
N GLY A 249 14.35 20.27 30.73
CA GLY A 249 13.16 20.32 31.58
C GLY A 249 11.84 20.72 30.92
N LEU A 250 11.84 21.57 29.90
CA LEU A 250 10.59 21.99 29.25
C LEU A 250 10.87 22.25 27.76
N LEU A 251 10.11 21.59 26.89
CA LEU A 251 9.97 22.03 25.50
C LEU A 251 9.63 23.53 25.56
N PRO A 252 10.36 24.43 24.88
CA PRO A 252 10.01 25.84 24.86
C PRO A 252 8.67 25.97 24.12
N VAL A 253 7.55 25.91 24.87
CA VAL A 253 6.21 26.11 24.32
C VAL A 253 6.09 27.58 23.95
N ARG A 254 6.40 27.90 22.69
CA ARG A 254 5.96 29.15 22.08
C ARG A 254 4.57 28.91 21.50
N GLY A 255 3.54 29.33 22.23
CA GLY A 255 2.16 29.22 21.77
C GLY A 255 1.16 29.01 22.89
N THR A 256 -0.12 28.92 22.51
CA THR A 256 -1.23 28.53 23.38
C THR A 256 -1.46 27.03 23.27
N VAL A 257 -1.46 26.33 24.40
CA VAL A 257 -1.84 24.90 24.47
C VAL A 257 -3.27 24.81 24.97
N CYS A 258 -4.13 24.19 24.16
CA CYS A 258 -5.54 23.97 24.49
C CYS A 258 -5.79 22.47 24.61
N ILE A 259 -6.44 22.06 25.70
CA ILE A 259 -6.89 20.69 25.92
C ILE A 259 -8.41 20.73 26.00
N ALA A 260 -9.08 19.90 25.22
CA ALA A 260 -10.52 19.86 25.14
C ALA A 260 -11.04 18.42 25.13
N GLU A 261 -12.12 18.17 25.85
CA GLU A 261 -12.83 16.90 25.85
C GLU A 261 -14.05 16.99 24.93
N ARG A 262 -14.35 15.90 24.22
CA ARG A 262 -15.46 15.80 23.27
C ARG A 262 -16.24 14.52 23.53
N LYS A 263 -17.52 14.54 23.20
CA LYS A 263 -18.46 13.47 23.57
C LYS A 263 -18.13 12.14 22.87
N ASP A 264 -17.78 12.23 21.59
CA ASP A 264 -17.48 11.11 20.72
C ASP A 264 -16.46 11.53 19.65
N ARG A 265 -15.96 10.55 18.89
CA ARG A 265 -14.94 10.76 17.85
C ARG A 265 -15.42 11.69 16.73
N ILE A 266 -16.71 11.65 16.39
CA ILE A 266 -17.24 12.49 15.31
C ILE A 266 -17.34 13.96 15.77
N ASP A 267 -17.74 14.21 17.02
CA ASP A 267 -17.72 15.54 17.64
C ASP A 267 -16.29 16.06 17.81
N GLU A 268 -15.33 15.19 18.13
CA GLU A 268 -13.90 15.50 18.14
C GLU A 268 -13.41 15.99 16.77
N VAL A 269 -13.67 15.23 15.70
CA VAL A 269 -13.25 15.61 14.34
C VAL A 269 -13.97 16.88 13.86
N ARG A 270 -15.24 17.08 14.21
CA ARG A 270 -15.95 18.35 13.91
C ARG A 270 -15.33 19.54 14.62
N ALA A 271 -14.95 19.38 15.88
CA ALA A 271 -14.29 20.45 16.62
C ALA A 271 -12.90 20.76 16.04
N VAL A 272 -12.15 19.72 15.63
CA VAL A 272 -10.87 19.89 14.92
C VAL A 272 -11.09 20.62 13.59
N ALA A 273 -12.09 20.25 12.81
CA ALA A 273 -12.43 20.93 11.56
C ALA A 273 -12.78 22.40 11.78
N GLN A 274 -13.56 22.72 12.81
CA GLN A 274 -13.85 24.11 13.18
C GLN A 274 -12.59 24.88 13.56
N GLU A 275 -11.71 24.30 14.37
CA GLU A 275 -10.44 24.93 14.76
C GLU A 275 -9.55 25.22 13.54
N ILE A 276 -9.45 24.26 12.60
CA ILE A 276 -8.72 24.47 11.34
C ILE A 276 -9.30 25.66 10.56
N ARG A 277 -10.63 25.74 10.46
CA ARG A 277 -11.32 26.84 9.78
C ARG A 277 -11.04 28.18 10.46
N ASP A 278 -11.03 28.22 11.77
CA ASP A 278 -10.75 29.42 12.55
C ASP A 278 -9.28 29.86 12.39
N LEU A 279 -8.34 28.92 12.36
CA LEU A 279 -6.93 29.18 12.06
C LEU A 279 -6.72 29.73 10.65
N ILE A 280 -7.35 29.12 9.64
CA ILE A 280 -7.29 29.60 8.25
C ILE A 280 -7.93 30.98 8.13
N ALA A 281 -9.09 31.22 8.77
CA ALA A 281 -9.72 32.53 8.80
C ALA A 281 -8.84 33.58 9.53
N GLY A 282 -8.05 33.14 10.51
CA GLY A 282 -7.00 33.92 11.18
C GLY A 282 -5.75 34.19 10.33
N GLY A 283 -5.66 33.64 9.12
CA GLY A 283 -4.57 33.85 8.18
C GLY A 283 -3.46 32.79 8.24
N ALA A 284 -3.64 31.70 8.98
CA ALA A 284 -2.70 30.58 8.94
C ALA A 284 -2.78 29.88 7.57
N PRO A 285 -1.65 29.65 6.88
CA PRO A 285 -1.67 28.88 5.64
C PRO A 285 -2.03 27.42 5.96
N PRO A 286 -2.84 26.74 5.12
CA PRO A 286 -3.23 25.36 5.37
C PRO A 286 -2.05 24.39 5.55
N GLY A 287 -0.95 24.62 4.83
CA GLY A 287 0.27 23.81 4.92
C GLY A 287 0.97 23.83 6.28
N ASP A 288 0.70 24.83 7.13
CA ASP A 288 1.27 24.93 8.48
C ASP A 288 0.43 24.19 9.54
N ILE A 289 -0.72 23.62 9.14
CA ILE A 289 -1.65 22.95 10.06
C ILE A 289 -1.50 21.44 9.91
N ALA A 290 -1.09 20.77 10.98
CA ALA A 290 -0.99 19.31 11.04
C ALA A 290 -2.00 18.73 12.03
N VAL A 291 -2.73 17.70 11.59
CA VAL A 291 -3.62 16.91 12.44
C VAL A 291 -3.07 15.49 12.54
N ALA A 292 -2.82 15.03 13.76
CA ALA A 292 -2.29 13.70 14.04
C ALA A 292 -3.29 12.87 14.84
N PHE A 293 -3.45 11.60 14.45
CA PHE A 293 -4.29 10.63 15.14
C PHE A 293 -3.43 9.44 15.58
N PRO A 294 -3.63 8.90 16.80
CA PRO A 294 -2.96 7.66 17.22
C PRO A 294 -3.27 6.47 16.30
N ASP A 295 -4.53 6.38 15.84
CA ASP A 295 -4.96 5.42 14.82
C ASP A 295 -5.57 6.20 13.65
N LEU A 296 -4.75 6.45 12.64
CA LEU A 296 -5.16 7.16 11.45
C LEU A 296 -6.29 6.43 10.71
N LEU A 297 -6.26 5.08 10.62
CA LEU A 297 -7.28 4.33 9.86
C LEU A 297 -8.66 4.48 10.49
N ALA A 298 -8.74 4.35 11.81
CA ALA A 298 -9.99 4.54 12.53
C ALA A 298 -10.51 5.99 12.40
N ALA A 299 -9.60 6.97 12.33
CA ALA A 299 -9.96 8.38 12.19
C ALA A 299 -10.39 8.76 10.77
N MET A 300 -9.81 8.16 9.73
CA MET A 300 -10.06 8.53 8.33
C MET A 300 -11.54 8.46 7.94
N ALA A 301 -12.28 7.47 8.43
CA ALA A 301 -13.71 7.36 8.16
C ALA A 301 -14.49 8.62 8.59
N TYR A 302 -14.10 9.26 9.69
CA TYR A 302 -14.73 10.49 10.18
C TYR A 302 -14.20 11.72 9.45
N VAL A 303 -12.91 11.76 9.13
CA VAL A 303 -12.28 12.88 8.40
C VAL A 303 -12.84 13.00 6.99
N GLU A 304 -12.99 11.87 6.27
CA GLU A 304 -13.56 11.82 4.92
C GLU A 304 -15.04 12.27 4.89
N GLU A 305 -15.77 12.10 6.00
CA GLU A 305 -17.14 12.60 6.14
C GLU A 305 -17.15 14.10 6.49
N VAL A 306 -16.36 14.51 7.49
CA VAL A 306 -16.49 15.83 8.12
C VAL A 306 -15.70 16.92 7.40
N PHE A 307 -14.47 16.68 6.95
CA PHE A 307 -13.64 17.76 6.39
C PHE A 307 -14.24 18.36 5.09
N PRO A 308 -14.87 17.57 4.20
CA PRO A 308 -15.59 18.11 3.06
C PRO A 308 -16.75 19.04 3.44
N ASP A 309 -17.51 18.72 4.49
CA ASP A 309 -18.62 19.56 4.98
C ASP A 309 -18.14 20.96 5.41
N PHE A 310 -16.90 21.04 5.91
CA PHE A 310 -16.25 22.29 6.31
C PHE A 310 -15.44 22.94 5.17
N GLY A 311 -15.35 22.29 4.00
CA GLY A 311 -14.56 22.76 2.86
C GLY A 311 -13.07 22.87 3.16
N ILE A 312 -12.52 21.94 3.94
CA ILE A 312 -11.10 21.91 4.32
C ILE A 312 -10.32 21.07 3.31
N PRO A 313 -9.37 21.64 2.55
CA PRO A 313 -8.46 20.85 1.75
C PRO A 313 -7.48 20.11 2.67
N TYR A 314 -7.25 18.81 2.44
CA TYR A 314 -6.31 18.03 3.24
C TYR A 314 -5.61 16.96 2.40
N THR A 315 -4.37 16.66 2.78
CA THR A 315 -3.60 15.53 2.22
C THR A 315 -3.30 14.54 3.33
N SER A 316 -3.73 13.29 3.16
CA SER A 316 -3.41 12.20 4.09
C SER A 316 -2.10 11.51 3.72
N SER A 317 -1.32 11.09 4.72
CA SER A 317 -0.08 10.33 4.52
C SER A 317 -0.29 8.95 3.87
N ARG A 318 -1.53 8.43 3.84
CA ARG A 318 -1.85 7.13 3.21
C ARG A 318 -2.53 7.24 1.85
N GLY A 319 -2.96 8.44 1.44
CA GLY A 319 -3.83 8.62 0.28
C GLY A 319 -5.15 7.84 0.40
N PRO A 320 -6.08 8.00 -0.56
CA PRO A 320 -7.29 7.18 -0.63
C PRO A 320 -6.95 5.74 -1.04
N ALA A 321 -7.63 4.76 -0.46
CA ALA A 321 -7.45 3.36 -0.86
C ALA A 321 -7.93 3.16 -2.31
N LEU A 322 -7.09 2.59 -3.18
CA LEU A 322 -7.43 2.34 -4.58
C LEU A 322 -8.70 1.51 -4.77
N ILE A 323 -9.03 0.65 -3.81
CA ILE A 323 -10.26 -0.16 -3.83
C ILE A 323 -11.54 0.68 -3.71
N GLY A 324 -11.44 1.93 -3.24
CA GLY A 324 -12.54 2.89 -3.25
C GLY A 324 -12.79 3.49 -4.63
N SER A 325 -11.85 3.36 -5.57
CA SER A 325 -12.02 3.88 -6.93
C SER A 325 -13.00 3.02 -7.73
N PRO A 326 -14.06 3.60 -8.32
CA PRO A 326 -15.02 2.87 -9.14
C PRO A 326 -14.40 2.12 -10.32
N SER A 327 -13.34 2.66 -10.92
CA SER A 327 -12.63 2.02 -12.04
C SER A 327 -11.88 0.76 -11.59
N VAL A 328 -11.23 0.80 -10.42
CA VAL A 328 -10.56 -0.36 -9.81
C VAL A 328 -11.59 -1.43 -9.41
N GLN A 329 -12.71 -1.03 -8.81
CA GLN A 329 -13.81 -1.96 -8.50
C GLN A 329 -14.38 -2.61 -9.75
N ALA A 330 -14.53 -1.86 -10.84
CA ALA A 330 -15.01 -2.38 -12.11
C ALA A 330 -14.06 -3.43 -12.70
N LEU A 331 -12.75 -3.19 -12.65
CA LEU A 331 -11.74 -4.16 -13.05
C LEU A 331 -11.81 -5.44 -12.19
N LEU A 332 -11.91 -5.29 -10.87
CA LEU A 332 -12.06 -6.44 -9.97
C LEU A 332 -13.36 -7.23 -10.21
N ALA A 333 -14.45 -6.56 -10.60
CA ALA A 333 -15.73 -7.21 -10.88
C ALA A 333 -15.63 -8.23 -12.02
N VAL A 334 -14.74 -8.00 -13.01
CA VAL A 334 -14.48 -8.95 -14.11
C VAL A 334 -13.99 -10.30 -13.58
N LEU A 335 -13.12 -10.27 -12.56
CA LEU A 335 -12.58 -11.48 -11.92
C LEU A 335 -13.58 -12.09 -10.91
N ALA A 336 -14.38 -11.24 -10.24
CA ALA A 336 -15.33 -11.68 -9.23
C ALA A 336 -16.40 -12.61 -9.80
N VAL A 337 -16.92 -12.34 -11.01
CA VAL A 337 -17.97 -13.16 -11.65
C VAL A 337 -17.60 -14.64 -11.73
N PRO A 338 -16.48 -15.07 -12.36
CA PRO A 338 -16.12 -16.48 -12.41
C PRO A 338 -15.75 -17.04 -11.02
N VAL A 339 -15.10 -16.25 -10.15
CA VAL A 339 -14.69 -16.68 -8.80
C VAL A 339 -15.91 -17.00 -7.91
N HIS A 340 -16.97 -16.19 -8.00
CA HIS A 340 -18.21 -16.39 -7.23
C HIS A 340 -19.18 -17.37 -7.89
N GLY A 341 -18.81 -17.97 -9.03
CA GLY A 341 -19.64 -18.94 -9.74
C GLY A 341 -20.79 -18.31 -10.50
N TYR A 342 -20.55 -17.15 -11.15
CA TYR A 342 -21.52 -16.45 -12.01
C TYR A 342 -22.82 -16.09 -11.29
N ARG A 343 -22.73 -15.54 -10.08
CA ARG A 343 -23.92 -15.10 -9.33
C ARG A 343 -24.64 -13.98 -10.07
N ARG A 344 -25.97 -13.94 -9.93
CA ARG A 344 -26.81 -12.89 -10.53
C ARG A 344 -26.33 -11.49 -10.15
N GLU A 345 -26.03 -11.28 -8.88
CA GLU A 345 -25.56 -9.98 -8.36
C GLU A 345 -24.26 -9.51 -9.01
N ASP A 346 -23.26 -10.39 -9.13
CA ASP A 346 -21.96 -10.05 -9.74
C ASP A 346 -22.09 -9.76 -11.24
N VAL A 347 -22.87 -10.57 -11.97
CA VAL A 347 -23.11 -10.36 -13.41
C VAL A 347 -23.84 -9.05 -13.66
N VAL A 348 -24.88 -8.75 -12.86
CA VAL A 348 -25.63 -7.49 -12.99
C VAL A 348 -24.76 -6.29 -12.62
N ALA A 349 -23.95 -6.37 -11.56
CA ALA A 349 -23.01 -5.33 -11.18
C ALA A 349 -21.99 -5.05 -12.30
N LEU A 350 -21.41 -6.10 -12.89
CA LEU A 350 -20.49 -5.97 -14.02
C LEU A 350 -21.13 -5.26 -15.22
N LEU A 351 -22.36 -5.65 -15.58
CA LEU A 351 -23.09 -5.06 -16.71
C LEU A 351 -23.58 -3.64 -16.49
N ASN A 352 -23.76 -3.23 -15.24
CA ASN A 352 -24.12 -1.85 -14.87
C ASN A 352 -22.89 -0.94 -14.73
N SER A 353 -21.68 -1.48 -14.75
CA SER A 353 -20.47 -0.68 -14.64
C SER A 353 -20.22 0.11 -15.93
N PRO A 354 -20.16 1.46 -15.86
CA PRO A 354 -19.87 2.29 -17.04
C PRO A 354 -18.45 2.09 -17.56
N TYR A 355 -17.53 1.62 -16.72
CA TYR A 355 -16.14 1.32 -17.09
C TYR A 355 -15.98 0.03 -17.88
N ILE A 356 -17.01 -0.82 -17.90
CA ILE A 356 -17.00 -2.11 -18.60
C ILE A 356 -17.99 -2.11 -19.76
N ASN A 357 -19.23 -1.68 -19.51
CA ASN A 357 -20.30 -1.81 -20.48
C ASN A 357 -20.67 -0.46 -21.12
N ASN A 358 -19.96 -0.09 -22.19
CA ASN A 358 -20.30 1.06 -23.03
C ASN A 358 -21.26 0.69 -24.19
N GLY A 359 -22.27 -0.15 -23.90
CA GLY A 359 -23.25 -0.64 -24.88
C GLY A 359 -22.83 -1.89 -25.65
N ARG A 360 -21.68 -2.49 -25.32
CA ARG A 360 -21.23 -3.78 -25.89
C ARG A 360 -22.10 -4.96 -25.45
N PHE A 361 -22.50 -4.96 -24.18
CA PHE A 361 -23.29 -6.02 -23.57
C PHE A 361 -24.72 -5.54 -23.29
N PRO A 362 -25.68 -6.46 -23.09
CA PRO A 362 -27.04 -6.09 -22.73
C PRO A 362 -27.06 -5.20 -21.48
N ALA A 363 -27.96 -4.21 -21.46
CA ALA A 363 -28.10 -3.31 -20.33
C ALA A 363 -28.35 -4.09 -19.03
N GLY A 364 -27.53 -3.84 -17.99
CA GLY A 364 -27.60 -4.59 -16.73
C GLY A 364 -28.98 -4.49 -16.05
N SER A 365 -29.69 -3.38 -16.19
CA SER A 365 -31.07 -3.20 -15.72
C SER A 365 -32.07 -4.17 -16.37
N VAL A 366 -31.93 -4.44 -17.67
CA VAL A 366 -32.77 -5.40 -18.40
C VAL A 366 -32.45 -6.82 -17.96
N VAL A 367 -31.16 -7.16 -17.82
CA VAL A 367 -30.72 -8.46 -17.33
C VAL A 367 -31.20 -8.70 -15.89
N ASP A 368 -31.19 -7.67 -15.05
CA ASP A 368 -31.63 -7.75 -13.65
C ASP A 368 -33.14 -8.09 -13.54
N ILE A 369 -33.98 -7.44 -14.35
CA ILE A 369 -35.42 -7.72 -14.38
C ILE A 369 -35.69 -9.15 -14.87
N LEU A 370 -35.12 -9.52 -16.01
CA LEU A 370 -35.38 -10.83 -16.62
C LEU A 370 -34.81 -11.99 -15.80
N SER A 371 -33.63 -11.82 -15.19
CA SER A 371 -33.00 -12.86 -14.38
C SER A 371 -33.79 -13.14 -13.09
N ARG A 372 -34.40 -12.12 -12.48
CA ARG A 372 -35.34 -12.31 -11.36
C ARG A 372 -36.59 -13.06 -11.79
N GLU A 373 -37.17 -12.72 -12.93
CA GLU A 373 -38.35 -13.41 -13.47
C GLU A 373 -38.05 -14.89 -13.78
N ALA A 374 -36.85 -15.17 -14.29
CA ALA A 374 -36.33 -16.52 -14.55
C ALA A 374 -35.87 -17.27 -13.27
N ARG A 375 -35.87 -16.60 -12.11
CA ARG A 375 -35.40 -17.14 -10.81
C ARG A 375 -33.95 -17.65 -10.86
N ILE A 376 -33.06 -16.88 -11.46
CA ILE A 376 -31.63 -17.19 -11.56
C ILE A 376 -30.92 -16.72 -10.29
N VAL A 377 -30.08 -17.58 -9.72
CA VAL A 377 -29.25 -17.29 -8.54
C VAL A 377 -27.77 -17.25 -8.91
N GLY A 378 -27.30 -18.23 -9.69
CA GLY A 378 -25.94 -18.27 -10.23
C GLY A 378 -25.64 -19.57 -10.97
N GLY A 379 -24.38 -19.72 -11.39
CA GLY A 379 -23.87 -20.85 -12.17
C GLY A 379 -24.02 -20.62 -13.67
N MET A 380 -22.90 -20.63 -14.41
CA MET A 380 -22.83 -20.32 -15.84
C MET A 380 -23.90 -21.07 -16.66
N ASP A 381 -23.97 -22.39 -16.53
CA ASP A 381 -24.93 -23.24 -17.27
C ASP A 381 -26.39 -23.01 -16.87
N SER A 382 -26.65 -22.43 -15.69
CA SER A 382 -28.01 -22.24 -15.19
C SER A 382 -28.71 -21.08 -15.89
N TRP A 383 -27.95 -20.05 -16.29
CA TRP A 383 -28.50 -18.85 -16.91
C TRP A 383 -29.25 -19.16 -18.20
N ASP A 384 -28.58 -19.83 -19.15
CA ASP A 384 -29.18 -20.15 -20.44
C ASP A 384 -30.39 -21.09 -20.29
N LYS A 385 -30.26 -22.13 -19.46
CA LYS A 385 -31.36 -23.07 -19.16
C LYS A 385 -32.57 -22.37 -18.57
N LYS A 386 -32.38 -21.48 -17.60
CA LYS A 386 -33.49 -20.77 -16.93
C LYS A 386 -34.15 -19.76 -17.85
N PHE A 387 -33.39 -19.06 -18.69
CA PHE A 387 -33.97 -18.20 -19.72
C PHE A 387 -34.72 -18.98 -20.79
N ALA A 388 -34.22 -20.15 -21.21
CA ALA A 388 -34.94 -21.03 -22.13
C ALA A 388 -36.29 -21.50 -21.56
N ILE A 389 -36.32 -21.86 -20.27
CA ILE A 389 -37.57 -22.22 -19.57
C ILE A 389 -38.54 -21.04 -19.51
N LEU A 390 -38.05 -19.84 -19.19
CA LEU A 390 -38.88 -18.64 -19.17
C LEU A 390 -39.44 -18.33 -20.56
N ALA A 391 -38.62 -18.39 -21.60
CA ALA A 391 -39.04 -18.18 -22.98
C ALA A 391 -40.12 -19.20 -23.40
N GLY A 392 -39.91 -20.50 -23.15
CA GLY A 392 -40.88 -21.53 -23.46
C GLY A 392 -42.23 -21.35 -22.73
N ARG A 393 -42.20 -20.86 -21.48
CA ARG A 393 -43.44 -20.50 -20.75
C ARG A 393 -44.20 -19.37 -21.45
N LEU A 394 -43.50 -18.30 -21.83
CA LEU A 394 -44.09 -17.15 -22.51
C LEU A 394 -44.64 -17.53 -23.91
N GLU A 395 -43.94 -18.38 -24.64
CA GLU A 395 -44.39 -18.92 -25.93
C GLU A 395 -45.67 -19.74 -25.79
N ALA A 396 -45.76 -20.59 -24.76
CA ALA A 396 -46.97 -21.36 -24.47
C ALA A 396 -48.17 -20.45 -24.11
N GLU A 397 -47.94 -19.38 -23.33
CA GLU A 397 -48.97 -18.38 -23.00
C GLU A 397 -49.43 -17.58 -24.23
N ILE A 398 -48.53 -17.27 -25.18
CA ILE A 398 -48.88 -16.61 -26.45
C ILE A 398 -49.77 -17.51 -27.32
N ALA A 399 -49.46 -18.82 -27.36
CA ALA A 399 -50.16 -19.80 -28.18
C ALA A 399 -51.56 -20.15 -27.68
N MET A 400 -51.93 -19.76 -26.46
CA MET A 400 -53.28 -19.98 -25.93
C MET A 400 -54.33 -19.15 -26.71
N PRO A 401 -55.47 -19.76 -27.10
CA PRO A 401 -56.50 -19.10 -27.91
C PRO A 401 -57.08 -17.83 -27.27
N ASP A 402 -57.24 -17.84 -25.94
CA ASP A 402 -57.93 -16.79 -25.18
C ASP A 402 -57.00 -15.68 -24.65
N THR A 403 -55.73 -15.67 -25.04
CA THR A 403 -54.77 -14.67 -24.56
C THR A 403 -55.09 -13.28 -25.13
N PRO A 404 -55.34 -12.26 -24.30
CA PRO A 404 -55.63 -10.91 -24.77
C PRO A 404 -54.49 -10.32 -25.62
N GLU A 405 -54.81 -9.60 -26.70
CA GLU A 405 -53.80 -9.04 -27.62
C GLU A 405 -52.73 -8.20 -26.92
N GLY A 406 -53.10 -7.41 -25.91
CA GLY A 406 -52.15 -6.59 -25.15
C GLY A 406 -51.12 -7.42 -24.36
N VAL A 407 -51.56 -8.58 -23.83
CA VAL A 407 -50.69 -9.55 -23.13
C VAL A 407 -49.80 -10.26 -24.14
N ARG A 408 -50.36 -10.68 -25.29
CA ARG A 408 -49.61 -11.30 -26.38
C ARG A 408 -48.46 -10.41 -26.87
N ARG A 409 -48.74 -9.15 -27.21
CA ARG A 409 -47.70 -8.18 -27.64
C ARG A 409 -46.63 -7.94 -26.57
N ARG A 410 -47.01 -7.93 -25.28
CA ARG A 410 -46.06 -7.78 -24.17
C ARG A 410 -45.13 -8.99 -24.11
N HIS A 411 -45.66 -10.21 -24.17
CA HIS A 411 -44.86 -11.42 -24.15
C HIS A 411 -43.96 -11.55 -25.38
N GLU A 412 -44.42 -11.19 -26.58
CA GLU A 412 -43.58 -11.13 -27.78
C GLU A 412 -42.40 -10.17 -27.61
N ARG A 413 -42.64 -8.98 -27.05
CA ARG A 413 -41.55 -8.02 -26.74
C ARG A 413 -40.58 -8.59 -25.69
N THR A 414 -41.10 -9.24 -24.65
CA THR A 414 -40.27 -9.89 -23.63
C THR A 414 -39.43 -11.03 -24.23
N LEU A 415 -39.99 -11.85 -25.12
CA LEU A 415 -39.25 -12.90 -25.83
C LEU A 415 -38.12 -12.33 -26.67
N ALA A 416 -38.37 -11.24 -27.41
CA ALA A 416 -37.32 -10.55 -28.17
C ALA A 416 -36.19 -10.03 -27.25
N MET A 417 -36.53 -9.46 -26.09
CA MET A 417 -35.55 -9.03 -25.09
C MET A 417 -34.76 -10.20 -24.51
N ILE A 418 -35.42 -11.32 -24.17
CA ILE A 418 -34.76 -12.53 -23.68
C ILE A 418 -33.79 -13.07 -24.73
N ALA A 419 -34.17 -13.11 -26.01
CA ALA A 419 -33.30 -13.58 -27.08
C ALA A 419 -32.04 -12.70 -27.23
N GLY A 420 -32.19 -11.37 -27.15
CA GLY A 420 -31.05 -10.44 -27.16
C GLY A 420 -30.14 -10.60 -25.94
N VAL A 421 -30.72 -10.75 -24.75
CA VAL A 421 -29.96 -10.97 -23.50
C VAL A 421 -29.20 -12.29 -23.53
N ARG A 422 -29.84 -13.39 -23.97
CA ARG A 422 -29.17 -14.71 -24.06
C ARG A 422 -27.94 -14.65 -24.95
N ARG A 423 -28.05 -14.04 -26.14
CA ARG A 423 -26.91 -13.89 -27.06
C ARG A 423 -25.78 -13.06 -26.45
N GLY A 424 -26.10 -11.91 -25.86
CA GLY A 424 -25.07 -11.05 -25.26
C GLY A 424 -24.41 -11.66 -24.01
N LEU A 425 -25.15 -12.44 -23.23
CA LEU A 425 -24.59 -13.17 -22.08
C LEU A 425 -23.76 -14.39 -22.51
N GLU A 426 -24.10 -15.04 -23.61
CA GLU A 426 -23.29 -16.12 -24.18
C GLU A 426 -21.90 -15.61 -24.55
N ASP A 427 -21.83 -14.48 -25.26
CA ASP A 427 -20.56 -13.82 -25.60
C ASP A 427 -19.77 -13.41 -24.33
N LEU A 428 -20.46 -12.79 -23.36
CA LEU A 428 -19.85 -12.39 -22.08
C LEU A 428 -19.26 -13.59 -21.32
N PHE A 429 -20.03 -14.68 -21.19
CA PHE A 429 -19.59 -15.83 -20.43
C PHE A 429 -18.52 -16.65 -21.14
N ALA A 430 -18.54 -16.71 -22.48
CA ALA A 430 -17.44 -17.29 -23.24
C ALA A 430 -16.14 -16.54 -22.97
N ASP A 431 -16.19 -15.20 -22.97
CA ASP A 431 -15.05 -14.34 -22.65
C ASP A 431 -14.57 -14.53 -21.21
N LEU A 432 -15.47 -14.52 -20.22
CA LEU A 432 -15.12 -14.71 -18.80
C LEU A 432 -14.60 -16.12 -18.49
N ALA A 433 -15.09 -17.14 -19.19
CA ALA A 433 -14.62 -18.52 -19.04
C ALA A 433 -13.12 -18.66 -19.41
N THR A 434 -12.59 -17.79 -20.28
CA THR A 434 -11.16 -17.77 -20.61
C THR A 434 -10.27 -17.47 -19.40
N LEU A 435 -10.80 -16.85 -18.34
CA LEU A 435 -10.06 -16.55 -17.11
C LEU A 435 -9.88 -17.79 -16.22
N GLY A 436 -10.79 -18.76 -16.30
CA GLY A 436 -10.82 -19.96 -15.46
C GLY A 436 -9.86 -21.09 -15.89
N GLY A 437 -9.80 -22.16 -15.10
CA GLY A 437 -8.91 -23.32 -15.35
C GLY A 437 -7.50 -23.14 -14.80
N ALA A 438 -6.71 -24.23 -14.83
CA ALA A 438 -5.35 -24.24 -14.30
C ALA A 438 -4.39 -23.47 -15.24
N LYS A 439 -3.87 -22.34 -14.78
CA LYS A 439 -2.81 -21.58 -15.46
C LYS A 439 -1.75 -21.15 -14.45
N THR A 440 -0.58 -20.77 -14.96
CA THR A 440 0.40 -20.03 -14.16
C THR A 440 -0.13 -18.62 -13.86
N ILE A 441 0.44 -17.93 -12.87
CA ILE A 441 0.10 -16.51 -12.58
C ILE A 441 0.28 -15.66 -13.85
N THR A 442 1.40 -15.82 -14.56
CA THR A 442 1.65 -15.14 -15.84
C THR A 442 0.58 -15.46 -16.88
N GLY A 443 0.12 -16.71 -16.94
CA GLY A 443 -0.97 -17.12 -17.83
C GLY A 443 -2.30 -16.47 -17.48
N HIS A 444 -2.64 -16.36 -16.19
CA HIS A 444 -3.84 -15.64 -15.73
C HIS A 444 -3.74 -14.14 -16.02
N LEU A 445 -2.59 -13.51 -15.78
CA LEU A 445 -2.36 -12.10 -16.09
C LEU A 445 -2.47 -11.80 -17.60
N ALA A 446 -1.90 -12.67 -18.44
CA ALA A 446 -2.00 -12.54 -19.89
C ALA A 446 -3.45 -12.70 -20.39
N ALA A 447 -4.18 -13.69 -19.86
CA ALA A 447 -5.59 -13.90 -20.20
C ALA A 447 -6.45 -12.70 -19.78
N TYR A 448 -6.22 -12.17 -18.58
CA TYR A 448 -6.92 -11.01 -18.05
C TYR A 448 -6.66 -9.73 -18.85
N ARG A 449 -5.38 -9.41 -19.13
CA ARG A 449 -5.02 -8.26 -19.97
C ARG A 449 -5.61 -8.37 -21.37
N SER A 450 -5.47 -9.54 -21.99
CA SER A 450 -6.05 -9.79 -23.32
C SER A 450 -7.57 -9.64 -23.33
N LEU A 451 -8.26 -10.04 -22.26
CA LEU A 451 -9.71 -9.84 -22.14
C LEU A 451 -10.06 -8.35 -22.05
N LEU A 452 -9.38 -7.58 -21.20
CA LEU A 452 -9.59 -6.15 -21.06
C LEU A 452 -9.32 -5.40 -22.38
N ASP A 453 -8.24 -5.75 -23.08
CA ASP A 453 -7.90 -5.19 -24.39
C ASP A 453 -8.99 -5.49 -25.43
N ARG A 454 -9.49 -6.74 -25.48
CA ARG A 454 -10.60 -7.11 -26.37
C ARG A 454 -11.86 -6.32 -26.06
N TRP A 455 -12.09 -5.96 -24.79
CA TRP A 455 -13.23 -5.17 -24.36
C TRP A 455 -13.01 -3.66 -24.50
N GLY A 456 -11.79 -3.20 -24.76
CA GLY A 456 -11.43 -1.78 -24.72
C GLY A 456 -11.62 -1.17 -23.33
N CYS A 457 -11.38 -1.96 -22.28
CA CYS A 457 -11.62 -1.60 -20.88
C CYS A 457 -10.33 -1.30 -20.11
N PRO A 458 -10.36 -0.43 -19.08
CA PRO A 458 -11.53 0.33 -18.64
C PRO A 458 -11.88 1.44 -19.62
N VAL A 459 -13.17 1.64 -19.86
CA VAL A 459 -13.66 2.78 -20.64
C VAL A 459 -13.48 4.02 -19.78
N MET A 460 -12.45 4.80 -20.08
CA MET A 460 -12.21 6.07 -19.41
C MET A 460 -13.01 7.17 -20.12
N PRO A 461 -13.67 8.09 -19.40
CA PRO A 461 -14.22 9.30 -20.01
C PRO A 461 -13.10 10.11 -20.67
N ASP A 462 -13.34 10.72 -21.83
CA ASP A 462 -12.34 11.55 -22.54
C ASP A 462 -11.82 12.72 -21.68
N ALA A 463 -12.64 13.19 -20.73
CA ALA A 463 -12.27 14.22 -19.78
C ALA A 463 -11.38 13.70 -18.65
N GLY A 464 -11.28 12.39 -18.44
CA GLY A 464 -10.86 11.71 -17.20
C GLY A 464 -12.00 11.58 -16.19
N ASP A 465 -11.82 10.79 -15.13
CA ASP A 465 -12.83 10.67 -14.07
C ASP A 465 -12.96 12.02 -13.33
N PRO A 466 -14.13 12.70 -13.40
CA PRO A 466 -14.31 14.03 -12.86
C PRO A 466 -14.09 14.12 -11.34
N ASP A 467 -14.31 13.04 -10.61
CA ASP A 467 -14.05 13.00 -9.16
C ASP A 467 -12.55 12.95 -8.88
N LEU A 468 -11.79 12.18 -9.68
CA LEU A 468 -10.33 12.14 -9.62
C LEU A 468 -9.71 13.47 -10.04
N LEU A 469 -10.19 14.09 -11.12
CA LEU A 469 -9.66 15.37 -11.60
C LEU A 469 -9.98 16.53 -10.65
N SER A 470 -11.18 16.52 -10.07
CA SER A 470 -11.54 17.50 -9.04
C SER A 470 -10.60 17.33 -7.85
N ARG A 471 -10.32 16.10 -7.40
CA ARG A 471 -9.39 15.85 -6.28
C ARG A 471 -7.95 16.23 -6.60
N GLU A 472 -7.41 15.81 -7.75
CA GLU A 472 -6.06 16.19 -8.20
C GLU A 472 -5.91 17.72 -8.39
N GLY A 473 -6.98 18.39 -8.83
CA GLY A 473 -7.03 19.84 -8.94
C GLY A 473 -6.96 20.55 -7.59
N HIS A 474 -7.55 19.97 -6.54
CA HIS A 474 -7.44 20.50 -5.17
C HIS A 474 -6.05 20.23 -4.57
N ASP A 475 -5.46 19.05 -4.81
CA ASP A 475 -4.12 18.70 -4.31
C ASP A 475 -3.00 19.54 -4.94
N ARG A 476 -3.16 19.97 -6.20
CA ARG A 476 -2.17 20.83 -6.89
C ARG A 476 -2.33 22.33 -6.62
N ALA A 477 -3.47 22.74 -6.09
CA ALA A 477 -3.77 24.15 -5.79
C ALA A 477 -3.53 24.53 -4.32
N GLY A 478 -3.18 23.54 -3.47
CA GLY A 478 -2.88 23.70 -2.05
C GLY A 478 -1.41 23.99 -1.75
#